data_AF-A0A6A1R661-F1
#
_entry.id   AF-A0A6A1R661-F1
#
_cell.length_a   1.000
_cell.length_b   1.000
_cell.length_c   1.000
_cell.angle_alpha   90.00
_cell.angle_beta   90.00
_cell.angle_gamma   90.00
#
_symmetry.space_group_name_H-M   'P 1'
#
loop_
_entity.id
_entity.type
_entity.pdbx_description
1 polymer ?
#
loop_
_entity_poly.entity_id
_entity_poly.type
_entity_poly.pdbx_seq_one_letter_code
_entity_poly.pdbx_strand_id
1 'polypeptide(L)'
;MKHRWLKNKAMPMLTLGLVVAHWGAQAQAQDDIVQDWRKANETVGQFPRGHADVLRWEKSQPTTQAATPDAVPEFALSSTSDAIRAAWKVHRELASPLARLGRENVERIAAGAWGEVDTRLQQRIDGADEVLKVAADTRKAWIRAVAAKQALKSVEDSVTAAEAAAELGRRMVSVGNWSRYQQAQVALGESSARMELKRARLTASQAERALLKTMGLDSVHSRVALPDRLPDTATPMSDTELRTRLAAIQGNLPLAQSRKTGNNAMQAYAAYAASLDVYHGYRNDVLKQRELIGEETQLRYNGMLESVWGVLADVKARSQTVVAAIDAQRDALIAETDLQWVLQGGQPDAFVALGGGEQATAAAGH
;
A
#
# COMPACT_ATOMS: atom_id res chain seq x y z
N MET A 1 71.70 48.42 7.74
CA MET A 1 70.95 49.44 8.50
C MET A 1 69.68 48.76 9.04
N LYS A 2 69.64 48.36 10.32
CA LYS A 2 68.88 49.01 11.43
C LYS A 2 67.43 49.36 11.00
N HIS A 3 66.35 48.77 11.52
CA HIS A 3 65.83 48.79 12.91
C HIS A 3 64.74 47.68 13.07
N ARG A 4 64.65 46.85 14.12
CA ARG A 4 64.38 47.05 15.58
C ARG A 4 62.87 46.99 15.94
N TRP A 5 62.46 45.81 16.42
CA TRP A 5 61.65 45.48 17.61
C TRP A 5 60.63 46.47 18.20
N LEU A 6 59.42 45.97 18.52
CA LEU A 6 58.56 46.19 19.72
C LEU A 6 57.35 45.22 19.60
N LYS A 7 57.13 44.17 20.41
CA LYS A 7 56.87 44.00 21.87
C LYS A 7 55.47 44.49 22.32
N ASN A 8 54.60 43.51 22.59
CA ASN A 8 53.42 43.44 23.48
C ASN A 8 52.42 44.61 23.61
N LYS A 9 51.12 44.30 23.50
CA LYS A 9 50.10 44.57 24.54
C LYS A 9 48.79 43.78 24.30
N ALA A 10 48.21 43.33 25.40
CA ALA A 10 47.00 42.50 25.50
C ALA A 10 45.68 43.28 25.30
N MET A 11 44.61 42.59 24.86
CA MET A 11 43.17 42.79 25.19
C MET A 11 42.30 41.95 24.22
N PRO A 12 41.02 41.66 24.50
CA PRO A 12 40.43 41.05 25.70
C PRO A 12 39.62 39.77 25.35
N MET A 13 39.31 38.94 26.35
CA MET A 13 38.21 37.98 26.28
C MET A 13 36.89 38.77 26.07
N LEU A 14 36.21 38.55 24.96
CA LEU A 14 34.84 39.02 24.72
C LEU A 14 34.00 37.86 24.16
N THR A 15 33.25 37.24 25.07
CA THR A 15 31.89 36.70 24.88
C THR A 15 31.60 35.95 23.57
N LEU A 16 31.87 34.65 23.55
CA LEU A 16 31.25 33.71 22.61
C LEU A 16 29.82 33.37 23.11
N GLY A 17 28.93 34.37 23.15
CA GLY A 17 27.58 34.21 23.71
C GLY A 17 26.43 34.70 22.81
N LEU A 18 26.73 35.27 21.63
CA LEU A 18 25.74 36.06 20.88
C LEU A 18 25.48 35.59 19.44
N VAL A 19 25.92 34.38 19.08
CA VAL A 19 25.60 33.80 17.76
C VAL A 19 24.49 32.75 17.84
N VAL A 20 24.21 32.18 19.02
CA VAL A 20 23.13 31.18 19.19
C VAL A 20 21.74 31.83 19.28
N ALA A 21 21.63 33.05 19.81
CA ALA A 21 20.33 33.73 19.98
C ALA A 21 19.71 34.29 18.68
N HIS A 22 20.55 34.62 17.67
CA HIS A 22 20.04 35.10 16.38
C HIS A 22 19.41 33.98 15.54
N TRP A 23 19.89 32.74 15.67
CA TRP A 23 19.36 31.60 14.91
C TRP A 23 17.99 31.15 15.41
N GLY A 24 17.75 31.17 16.73
CA GLY A 24 16.44 30.84 17.31
C GLY A 24 15.36 31.86 16.93
N ALA A 25 15.67 33.15 16.99
CA ALA A 25 14.70 34.21 16.67
C ALA A 25 14.36 34.27 15.17
N GLN A 26 15.32 34.00 14.27
CA GLN A 26 15.05 33.92 12.83
C GLN A 26 14.23 32.68 12.45
N ALA A 27 14.50 31.52 13.05
CA ALA A 27 13.70 30.32 12.83
C ALA A 27 12.25 30.52 13.30
N GLN A 28 12.08 31.09 14.50
CA GLN A 28 10.78 31.32 15.10
C GLN A 28 9.96 32.39 14.35
N ALA A 29 10.59 33.48 13.89
CA ALA A 29 9.93 34.49 13.06
C ALA A 29 9.55 33.96 11.67
N GLN A 30 10.35 33.06 11.09
CA GLN A 30 10.01 32.40 9.82
C GLN A 30 8.81 31.46 10.00
N ASP A 31 8.76 30.71 11.09
CA ASP A 31 7.64 29.84 11.42
C ASP A 31 6.35 30.64 11.64
N ASP A 32 6.41 31.77 12.35
CA ASP A 32 5.25 32.65 12.57
C ASP A 32 4.69 33.19 11.24
N ILE A 33 5.55 33.63 10.32
CA ILE A 33 5.14 34.11 8.98
C ILE A 33 4.48 33.00 8.16
N VAL A 34 5.01 31.77 8.22
CA VAL A 34 4.43 30.62 7.51
C VAL A 34 3.06 30.25 8.08
N GLN A 35 2.90 30.27 9.41
CA GLN A 35 1.61 30.01 10.07
C GLN A 35 0.57 31.09 9.75
N ASP A 36 0.95 32.37 9.77
CA ASP A 36 0.06 33.48 9.42
C ASP A 36 -0.40 33.41 7.95
N TRP A 37 0.50 33.07 7.03
CA TRP A 37 0.13 32.85 5.62
C TRP A 37 -0.84 31.68 5.46
N ARG A 38 -0.60 30.54 6.13
CA ARG A 38 -1.51 29.38 6.09
C ARG A 38 -2.91 29.72 6.62
N LYS A 39 -3.00 30.47 7.73
CA LYS A 39 -4.28 30.92 8.30
C LYS A 39 -5.03 31.88 7.38
N ALA A 40 -4.32 32.81 6.74
CA ALA A 40 -4.90 33.67 5.71
C ALA A 40 -5.39 32.84 4.51
N ASN A 41 -4.65 31.79 4.15
CA ASN A 41 -5.00 30.89 3.06
C ASN A 41 -6.26 30.05 3.36
N GLU A 42 -6.41 29.54 4.58
CA GLU A 42 -7.64 28.85 5.02
C GLU A 42 -8.87 29.76 4.91
N THR A 43 -8.72 31.02 5.34
CA THR A 43 -9.79 32.02 5.22
C THR A 43 -10.13 32.29 3.76
N VAL A 44 -9.12 32.30 2.89
CA VAL A 44 -9.30 32.47 1.44
C VAL A 44 -9.99 31.25 0.82
N GLY A 45 -9.58 30.04 1.20
CA GLY A 45 -10.11 28.78 0.67
C GLY A 45 -11.61 28.53 0.94
N GLN A 46 -12.24 29.26 1.85
CA GLN A 46 -13.68 29.18 2.12
C GLN A 46 -14.57 29.76 1.01
N PHE A 47 -14.00 30.52 0.07
CA PHE A 47 -14.74 31.14 -1.02
C PHE A 47 -14.55 30.35 -2.33
N PRO A 48 -15.60 30.14 -3.14
CA PRO A 48 -15.46 29.52 -4.46
C PRO A 48 -14.71 30.47 -5.41
N ARG A 49 -13.49 30.11 -5.84
CA ARG A 49 -12.56 31.05 -6.50
C ARG A 49 -12.12 30.69 -7.92
N GLY A 50 -12.68 29.64 -8.52
CA GLY A 50 -12.33 29.30 -9.90
C GLY A 50 -13.16 28.19 -10.52
N HIS A 51 -12.95 27.94 -11.80
CA HIS A 51 -13.69 26.93 -12.55
C HIS A 51 -13.57 25.52 -11.94
N ALA A 52 -12.48 25.18 -11.23
CA ALA A 52 -12.33 23.88 -10.57
C ALA A 52 -13.24 23.69 -9.36
N ASP A 53 -13.36 24.72 -8.51
CA ASP A 53 -14.23 24.68 -7.34
C ASP A 53 -15.70 24.77 -7.74
N VAL A 54 -15.98 25.50 -8.82
CA VAL A 54 -17.30 25.53 -9.46
C VAL A 54 -17.65 24.18 -10.09
N LEU A 55 -16.71 23.50 -10.77
CA LEU A 55 -16.97 22.16 -11.31
C LEU A 55 -17.12 21.10 -10.20
N ARG A 56 -16.34 21.19 -9.11
CA ARG A 56 -16.51 20.33 -7.92
C ARG A 56 -17.86 20.57 -7.26
N TRP A 57 -18.28 21.83 -7.15
CA TRP A 57 -19.59 22.23 -6.65
C TRP A 57 -20.74 21.80 -7.58
N GLU A 58 -20.60 21.96 -8.91
CA GLU A 58 -21.58 21.49 -9.92
C GLU A 58 -21.70 19.95 -9.88
N LYS A 59 -20.60 19.22 -9.74
CA LYS A 59 -20.60 17.74 -9.61
C LYS A 59 -21.13 17.25 -8.26
N SER A 60 -20.97 18.02 -7.18
CA SER A 60 -21.52 17.66 -5.86
C SER A 60 -23.00 18.01 -5.71
N GLN A 61 -23.57 18.74 -6.67
CA GLN A 61 -25.02 18.81 -6.80
C GLN A 61 -25.57 17.43 -7.18
N PRO A 62 -26.77 17.07 -6.69
CA PRO A 62 -27.36 15.77 -6.98
C PRO A 62 -27.65 15.65 -8.47
N THR A 63 -26.71 15.10 -9.23
CA THR A 63 -26.97 14.55 -10.55
C THR A 63 -27.55 13.17 -10.34
N THR A 64 -28.76 12.94 -10.87
CA THR A 64 -29.39 11.62 -10.95
C THR A 64 -28.61 10.76 -11.94
N GLN A 65 -27.40 10.33 -11.56
CA GLN A 65 -26.67 9.32 -12.28
C GLN A 65 -26.98 8.00 -11.61
N ALA A 66 -27.84 7.21 -12.25
CA ALA A 66 -28.20 5.88 -11.79
C ALA A 66 -26.91 5.07 -11.62
N ALA A 67 -26.57 4.74 -10.38
CA ALA A 67 -25.58 3.72 -10.10
C ALA A 67 -26.00 2.46 -10.88
N THR A 68 -25.13 1.98 -11.76
CA THR A 68 -25.26 0.62 -12.28
C THR A 68 -25.40 -0.28 -11.05
N PRO A 69 -26.40 -1.16 -11.00
CA PRO A 69 -26.57 -2.06 -9.87
C PRO A 69 -25.36 -2.99 -9.87
N ASP A 70 -24.36 -2.66 -9.07
CA ASP A 70 -23.37 -3.62 -8.66
C ASP A 70 -24.15 -4.73 -7.95
N ALA A 71 -24.08 -5.95 -8.50
CA ALA A 71 -24.63 -7.11 -7.83
C ALA A 71 -24.15 -7.13 -6.37
N VAL A 72 -25.13 -7.19 -5.48
CA VAL A 72 -24.97 -7.07 -4.04
C VAL A 72 -24.03 -8.19 -3.58
N PRO A 73 -23.02 -7.91 -2.75
CA PRO A 73 -22.15 -8.95 -2.21
C PRO A 73 -22.99 -9.99 -1.46
N GLU A 74 -22.74 -11.27 -1.73
CA GLU A 74 -23.55 -12.37 -1.21
C GLU A 74 -23.24 -12.67 0.27
N PHE A 75 -22.00 -12.42 0.69
CA PHE A 75 -21.52 -12.53 2.08
C PHE A 75 -20.29 -11.65 2.30
N ALA A 76 -19.85 -11.48 3.55
CA ALA A 76 -18.71 -10.64 3.91
C ALA A 76 -17.51 -11.42 4.44
N LEU A 77 -16.31 -11.03 4.02
CA LEU A 77 -15.02 -11.49 4.51
C LEU A 77 -14.25 -10.30 5.06
N SER A 78 -14.63 -9.85 6.26
CA SER A 78 -14.05 -8.69 6.95
C SER A 78 -12.58 -8.85 7.32
N SER A 79 -12.10 -10.08 7.47
CA SER A 79 -10.74 -10.38 7.87
C SER A 79 -10.19 -11.61 7.15
N THR A 80 -8.86 -11.73 7.15
CA THR A 80 -8.17 -12.94 6.70
C THR A 80 -8.64 -14.18 7.45
N SER A 81 -8.86 -14.08 8.77
CA SER A 81 -9.32 -15.20 9.59
C SER A 81 -10.71 -15.70 9.16
N ASP A 82 -11.60 -14.78 8.76
CA ASP A 82 -12.91 -15.14 8.23
C ASP A 82 -12.79 -15.91 6.91
N ALA A 83 -11.91 -15.45 6.02
CA ALA A 83 -11.65 -16.11 4.74
C ALA A 83 -11.08 -17.52 4.95
N ILE A 84 -10.08 -17.69 5.83
CA ILE A 84 -9.49 -19.01 6.13
C ILE A 84 -10.53 -19.96 6.71
N ARG A 85 -11.35 -19.51 7.67
CA ARG A 85 -12.41 -20.35 8.25
C ARG A 85 -13.47 -20.73 7.21
N ALA A 86 -13.82 -19.83 6.30
CA ALA A 86 -14.74 -20.13 5.22
C ALA A 86 -14.15 -21.17 4.25
N ALA A 87 -12.88 -21.04 3.87
CA ALA A 87 -12.19 -22.03 3.04
C ALA A 87 -12.19 -23.43 3.70
N TRP A 88 -11.75 -23.52 4.95
CA TRP A 88 -11.70 -24.80 5.68
C TRP A 88 -13.06 -25.51 5.80
N LYS A 89 -14.18 -24.78 5.81
CA LYS A 89 -15.53 -25.39 5.83
C LYS A 89 -15.87 -26.09 4.51
N VAL A 90 -15.34 -25.62 3.39
CA VAL A 90 -15.58 -26.19 2.06
C VAL A 90 -14.73 -27.46 1.87
N HIS A 91 -13.50 -27.42 2.36
CA HIS A 91 -12.52 -28.51 2.31
C HIS A 91 -12.81 -29.61 3.36
N ARG A 92 -13.76 -30.51 3.07
CA ARG A 92 -14.22 -31.56 4.00
C ARG A 92 -13.11 -32.50 4.49
N GLU A 93 -12.08 -32.70 3.69
CA GLU A 93 -10.87 -33.46 4.00
C GLU A 93 -10.09 -32.89 5.19
N LEU A 94 -10.21 -31.58 5.45
CA LEU A 94 -9.51 -30.91 6.55
C LEU A 94 -10.20 -31.07 7.91
N ALA A 95 -11.43 -31.60 7.94
CA ALA A 95 -12.20 -31.73 9.19
C ALA A 95 -11.47 -32.56 10.26
N SER A 96 -10.82 -33.66 9.86
CA SER A 96 -10.08 -34.54 10.79
C SER A 96 -8.78 -33.88 11.30
N PRO A 97 -7.89 -33.35 10.44
CA PRO A 97 -6.73 -32.58 10.89
C PRO A 97 -7.08 -31.40 11.80
N LEU A 98 -8.12 -30.62 11.47
CA LEU A 98 -8.57 -29.48 12.27
C LEU A 98 -9.05 -29.91 13.67
N ALA A 99 -9.78 -31.03 13.75
CA ALA A 99 -10.21 -31.57 15.04
C ALA A 99 -9.02 -32.03 15.90
N ARG A 100 -7.99 -32.64 15.29
CA ARG A 100 -6.78 -33.11 15.97
C ARG A 100 -5.87 -31.97 16.43
N LEU A 101 -5.81 -30.86 15.68
CA LEU A 101 -5.05 -29.67 16.05
C LEU A 101 -5.64 -28.96 17.28
N GLY A 102 -6.96 -29.05 17.47
CA GLY A 102 -7.67 -28.41 18.56
C GLY A 102 -7.98 -26.94 18.29
N ARG A 103 -9.07 -26.45 18.92
CA ARG A 103 -9.65 -25.12 18.63
C ARG A 103 -8.65 -23.97 18.77
N GLU A 104 -7.81 -24.00 19.80
CA GLU A 104 -6.84 -22.93 20.07
C GLU A 104 -5.80 -22.81 18.95
N ASN A 105 -5.20 -23.92 18.52
CA ASN A 105 -4.24 -23.91 17.41
C ASN A 105 -4.91 -23.51 16.09
N VAL A 106 -6.14 -23.96 15.86
CA VAL A 106 -6.93 -23.57 14.67
C VAL A 106 -7.14 -22.05 14.62
N GLU A 107 -7.47 -21.41 15.75
CA GLU A 107 -7.61 -19.95 15.81
C GLU A 107 -6.27 -19.22 15.65
N ARG A 108 -5.17 -19.74 16.22
CA ARG A 108 -3.81 -19.20 15.98
C ARG A 108 -3.44 -19.26 14.50
N ILE A 109 -3.74 -20.37 13.83
CA ILE A 109 -3.51 -20.51 12.39
C ILE A 109 -4.38 -19.52 11.61
N ALA A 110 -5.67 -19.43 11.91
CA ALA A 110 -6.55 -18.47 11.22
C ALA A 110 -6.10 -17.01 11.42
N ALA A 111 -5.60 -16.66 12.60
CA ALA A 111 -5.10 -15.31 12.90
C ALA A 111 -3.74 -14.98 12.24
N GLY A 112 -2.99 -15.98 11.77
CA GLY A 112 -1.62 -15.79 11.28
C GLY A 112 -0.55 -15.90 12.38
N ALA A 113 -0.91 -16.33 13.58
CA ALA A 113 0.03 -16.56 14.69
C ALA A 113 0.71 -17.93 14.58
N TRP A 114 1.22 -18.28 13.39
CA TRP A 114 1.68 -19.65 13.11
C TRP A 114 2.91 -20.04 13.92
N GLY A 115 3.76 -19.06 14.26
CA GLY A 115 4.92 -19.27 15.11
C GLY A 115 4.61 -19.72 16.53
N GLU A 116 3.35 -19.55 16.98
CA GLU A 116 2.90 -19.99 18.31
C GLU A 116 2.38 -21.43 18.32
N VAL A 117 2.26 -22.06 17.15
CA VAL A 117 1.81 -23.45 17.04
C VAL A 117 3.03 -24.37 17.06
N ASP A 118 3.02 -25.37 17.94
CA ASP A 118 4.13 -26.32 18.06
C ASP A 118 4.29 -27.13 16.76
N THR A 119 5.42 -26.96 16.09
CA THR A 119 5.76 -27.67 14.85
C THR A 119 5.82 -29.19 15.04
N ARG A 120 6.17 -29.68 16.24
CA ARG A 120 6.18 -31.14 16.51
C ARG A 120 4.77 -31.71 16.55
N LEU A 121 3.79 -30.94 17.02
CA LEU A 121 2.39 -31.36 17.02
C LEU A 121 1.87 -31.44 15.58
N GLN A 122 2.17 -30.42 14.76
CA GLN A 122 1.77 -30.40 13.35
C GLN A 122 2.33 -31.60 12.58
N GLN A 123 3.60 -31.92 12.75
CA GLN A 123 4.25 -33.06 12.07
C GLN A 123 3.66 -34.44 12.43
N ARG A 124 2.99 -34.55 13.59
CA ARG A 124 2.34 -35.80 14.04
C ARG A 124 0.91 -35.95 13.52
N ILE A 125 0.32 -34.88 12.99
CA ILE A 125 -1.06 -34.86 12.52
C ILE A 125 -1.02 -34.95 11.00
N ASP A 126 -1.41 -36.11 10.46
CA ASP A 126 -1.55 -36.30 9.03
C ASP A 126 -2.53 -35.26 8.46
N GLY A 127 -2.10 -34.53 7.42
CA GLY A 127 -2.89 -33.47 6.77
C GLY A 127 -2.83 -32.09 7.43
N ALA A 128 -2.03 -31.88 8.48
CA ALA A 128 -1.82 -30.55 9.07
C ALA A 128 -1.08 -29.59 8.13
N ASP A 129 -0.23 -30.11 7.25
CA ASP A 129 0.44 -29.38 6.19
C ASP A 129 -0.56 -28.82 5.17
N GLU A 130 -1.58 -29.59 4.79
CA GLU A 130 -2.65 -29.13 3.90
C GLU A 130 -3.51 -28.03 4.55
N VAL A 131 -3.79 -28.14 5.86
CA VAL A 131 -4.48 -27.08 6.63
C VAL A 131 -3.72 -25.76 6.54
N LEU A 132 -2.40 -25.79 6.75
CA LEU A 132 -1.53 -24.62 6.65
C LEU A 132 -1.41 -24.09 5.22
N LYS A 133 -1.33 -24.99 4.23
CA LYS A 133 -1.31 -24.61 2.80
C LYS A 133 -2.58 -23.84 2.43
N VAL A 134 -3.76 -24.39 2.73
CA VAL A 134 -5.05 -23.73 2.45
C VAL A 134 -5.13 -22.38 3.19
N ALA A 135 -4.64 -22.30 4.43
CA ALA A 135 -4.58 -21.04 5.17
C ALA A 135 -3.65 -20.01 4.49
N ALA A 136 -2.46 -20.43 4.04
CA ALA A 136 -1.49 -19.59 3.34
C ALA A 136 -2.04 -19.06 2.01
N ASP A 137 -2.57 -19.96 1.19
CA ASP A 137 -3.06 -19.63 -0.14
C ASP A 137 -4.30 -18.73 -0.05
N THR A 138 -5.23 -19.03 0.87
CA THR A 138 -6.40 -18.17 1.14
C THR A 138 -5.98 -16.79 1.65
N ARG A 139 -5.02 -16.71 2.57
CA ARG A 139 -4.51 -15.43 3.10
C ARG A 139 -3.92 -14.58 1.99
N LYS A 140 -3.06 -15.15 1.15
CA LYS A 140 -2.45 -14.45 0.02
C LYS A 140 -3.50 -14.00 -1.00
N ALA A 141 -4.48 -14.85 -1.33
CA ALA A 141 -5.55 -14.49 -2.25
C ALA A 141 -6.43 -13.36 -1.70
N TRP A 142 -6.74 -13.39 -0.40
CA TRP A 142 -7.49 -12.33 0.27
C TRP A 142 -6.73 -11.00 0.26
N ILE A 143 -5.43 -11.03 0.58
CA ILE A 143 -4.55 -9.84 0.52
C ILE A 143 -4.54 -9.25 -0.89
N ARG A 144 -4.37 -10.07 -1.94
CA ARG A 144 -4.43 -9.60 -3.34
C ARG A 144 -5.78 -8.96 -3.69
N ALA A 145 -6.88 -9.58 -3.26
CA ALA A 145 -8.23 -9.09 -3.57
C ALA A 145 -8.54 -7.76 -2.86
N VAL A 146 -8.18 -7.62 -1.58
CA VAL A 146 -8.33 -6.36 -0.83
C VAL A 146 -7.45 -5.26 -1.42
N ALA A 147 -6.19 -5.57 -1.74
CA ALA A 147 -5.29 -4.62 -2.39
C ALA A 147 -5.84 -4.10 -3.73
N ALA A 148 -6.35 -5.01 -4.58
CA ALA A 148 -6.93 -4.65 -5.87
C ALA A 148 -8.20 -3.80 -5.72
N LYS A 149 -9.06 -4.09 -4.73
CA LYS A 149 -10.22 -3.26 -4.40
C LYS A 149 -9.80 -1.86 -3.94
N GLN A 150 -8.81 -1.78 -3.04
CA GLN A 150 -8.30 -0.51 -2.54
C GLN A 150 -7.65 0.33 -3.66
N ALA A 151 -6.89 -0.30 -4.56
CA ALA A 151 -6.28 0.36 -5.71
C ALA A 151 -7.32 0.87 -6.71
N LEU A 152 -8.38 0.09 -6.98
CA LEU A 152 -9.51 0.51 -7.81
C LEU A 152 -10.12 1.82 -7.31
N LYS A 153 -10.33 1.95 -6.00
CA LYS A 153 -10.87 3.19 -5.41
C LYS A 153 -9.98 4.40 -5.69
N SER A 154 -8.65 4.26 -5.56
CA SER A 154 -7.69 5.33 -5.88
C SER A 154 -7.73 5.73 -7.37
N VAL A 155 -7.92 4.76 -8.27
CA VAL A 155 -8.02 5.01 -9.73
C VAL A 155 -9.32 5.71 -10.10
N GLU A 156 -10.44 5.37 -9.46
CA GLU A 156 -11.73 6.04 -9.67
C GLU A 156 -11.68 7.54 -9.32
N ASP A 157 -11.01 7.87 -8.23
CA ASP A 157 -10.79 9.25 -7.80
C ASP A 157 -9.93 10.01 -8.85
N SER A 158 -8.91 9.34 -9.42
CA SER A 158 -8.07 9.91 -10.49
C SER A 158 -8.83 10.16 -11.80
N VAL A 159 -9.70 9.24 -12.22
CA VAL A 159 -10.55 9.44 -13.42
C VAL A 159 -11.47 10.63 -13.23
N THR A 160 -12.09 10.76 -12.06
CA THR A 160 -12.99 11.87 -11.75
C THR A 160 -12.28 13.23 -11.91
N ALA A 161 -11.02 13.32 -11.48
CA ALA A 161 -10.18 14.49 -11.67
C ALA A 161 -9.80 14.72 -13.15
N ALA A 162 -9.43 13.66 -13.88
CA ALA A 162 -9.08 13.75 -15.29
C ALA A 162 -10.26 14.21 -16.18
N GLU A 163 -11.47 13.76 -15.89
CA GLU A 163 -12.69 14.22 -16.57
C GLU A 163 -13.00 15.69 -16.29
N ALA A 164 -12.81 16.12 -15.04
CA ALA A 164 -12.95 17.54 -14.68
C ALA A 164 -11.92 18.41 -15.42
N ALA A 165 -10.69 17.92 -15.55
CA ALA A 165 -9.64 18.54 -16.36
C ALA A 165 -10.08 18.71 -17.82
N ALA A 166 -10.57 17.63 -18.44
CA ALA A 166 -10.95 17.63 -19.86
C ALA A 166 -12.15 18.53 -20.15
N GLU A 167 -13.16 18.55 -19.27
CA GLU A 167 -14.29 19.48 -19.36
C GLU A 167 -13.82 20.93 -19.26
N LEU A 168 -12.99 21.26 -18.27
CA LEU A 168 -12.42 22.60 -18.15
C LEU A 168 -11.64 23.00 -19.40
N GLY A 169 -10.84 22.08 -19.94
CA GLY A 169 -10.05 22.33 -21.15
C GLY A 169 -10.92 22.61 -22.36
N ARG A 170 -12.04 21.88 -22.52
CA ARG A 170 -13.05 22.14 -23.55
C ARG A 170 -13.66 23.53 -23.41
N ARG A 171 -14.02 23.95 -22.19
CA ARG A 171 -14.56 25.29 -21.93
C ARG A 171 -13.53 26.39 -22.23
N MET A 172 -12.27 26.18 -21.86
CA MET A 172 -11.19 27.14 -22.10
C MET A 172 -10.91 27.36 -23.60
N VAL A 173 -11.03 26.31 -24.42
CA VAL A 173 -10.98 26.46 -25.89
C VAL A 173 -12.19 27.23 -26.41
N SER A 174 -13.39 26.96 -25.88
CA SER A 174 -14.62 27.64 -26.33
C SER A 174 -14.59 29.17 -26.10
N VAL A 175 -13.91 29.62 -25.04
CA VAL A 175 -13.73 31.04 -24.74
C VAL A 175 -12.44 31.63 -25.34
N GLY A 176 -11.71 30.85 -26.15
CA GLY A 176 -10.50 31.30 -26.86
C GLY A 176 -9.22 31.38 -26.02
N ASN A 177 -9.28 31.03 -24.74
CA ASN A 177 -8.13 31.11 -23.84
C ASN A 177 -7.11 29.98 -24.07
N TRP A 178 -7.53 28.86 -24.66
CA TRP A 178 -6.70 27.68 -24.90
C TRP A 178 -6.61 27.30 -26.37
N SER A 179 -5.45 26.77 -26.73
CA SER A 179 -5.21 26.14 -28.04
C SER A 179 -5.76 24.71 -28.09
N ARG A 180 -6.04 24.21 -29.31
CA ARG A 180 -6.39 22.80 -29.54
C ARG A 180 -5.30 21.83 -29.07
N TYR A 181 -4.03 22.26 -29.06
CA TYR A 181 -2.91 21.47 -28.54
C TYR A 181 -3.04 21.22 -27.03
N GLN A 182 -3.29 22.27 -26.24
CA GLN A 182 -3.50 22.14 -24.79
C GLN A 182 -4.71 21.26 -24.48
N GLN A 183 -5.81 21.43 -25.22
CA GLN A 183 -6.99 20.57 -25.10
C GLN A 183 -6.67 19.10 -25.41
N ALA A 184 -5.88 18.84 -26.46
CA ALA A 184 -5.50 17.48 -26.85
C ALA A 184 -4.68 16.78 -25.75
N GLN A 185 -3.78 17.50 -25.06
CA GLN A 185 -3.02 16.94 -23.94
C GLN A 185 -3.92 16.46 -22.80
N VAL A 186 -4.90 17.27 -22.42
CA VAL A 186 -5.81 16.92 -21.32
C VAL A 186 -6.79 15.81 -21.74
N ALA A 187 -7.29 15.84 -22.98
CA ALA A 187 -8.13 14.78 -23.54
C ALA A 187 -7.39 13.43 -23.61
N LEU A 188 -6.08 13.45 -23.89
CA LEU A 188 -5.23 12.26 -23.81
C LEU A 188 -5.15 11.73 -22.38
N GLY A 189 -4.97 12.62 -21.40
CA GLY A 189 -4.95 12.27 -19.98
C GLY A 189 -6.24 11.58 -19.52
N GLU A 190 -7.39 12.16 -19.88
CA GLU A 190 -8.72 11.60 -19.59
C GLU A 190 -8.92 10.22 -20.24
N SER A 191 -8.55 10.09 -21.52
CA SER A 191 -8.66 8.81 -22.24
C SER A 191 -7.77 7.73 -21.63
N SER A 192 -6.56 8.09 -21.20
CA SER A 192 -5.64 7.17 -20.53
C SER A 192 -6.16 6.72 -19.16
N ALA A 193 -6.68 7.65 -18.35
CA ALA A 193 -7.27 7.34 -17.05
C ALA A 193 -8.49 6.40 -17.18
N ARG A 194 -9.32 6.58 -18.22
CA ARG A 194 -10.42 5.64 -18.51
C ARG A 194 -9.91 4.23 -18.86
N MET A 195 -8.78 4.10 -19.55
CA MET A 195 -8.19 2.77 -19.81
C MET A 195 -7.61 2.16 -18.54
N GLU A 196 -6.99 2.96 -17.68
CA GLU A 196 -6.49 2.53 -16.37
C GLU A 196 -7.62 2.02 -15.47
N LEU A 197 -8.75 2.71 -15.41
CA LEU A 197 -9.95 2.26 -14.68
C LEU A 197 -10.47 0.92 -15.19
N LYS A 198 -10.52 0.71 -16.51
CA LYS A 198 -10.92 -0.59 -17.07
C LYS A 198 -10.00 -1.71 -16.63
N ARG A 199 -8.67 -1.45 -16.60
CA ARG A 199 -7.68 -2.42 -16.11
C ARG A 199 -7.86 -2.69 -14.62
N ALA A 200 -7.97 -1.64 -13.79
CA ALA A 200 -8.16 -1.77 -12.35
C ALA A 200 -9.43 -2.56 -11.99
N ARG A 201 -10.54 -2.32 -12.69
CA ARG A 201 -11.79 -3.10 -12.53
C ARG A 201 -11.60 -4.57 -12.88
N LEU A 202 -10.91 -4.85 -13.99
CA LEU A 202 -10.61 -6.22 -14.38
C LEU A 202 -9.74 -6.90 -13.30
N THR A 203 -8.65 -6.25 -12.86
CA THR A 203 -7.76 -6.77 -11.81
C THR A 203 -8.51 -7.05 -10.52
N ALA A 204 -9.36 -6.13 -10.05
CA ALA A 204 -10.18 -6.35 -8.85
C ALA A 204 -11.13 -7.54 -9.01
N SER A 205 -11.84 -7.64 -10.15
CA SER A 205 -12.75 -8.75 -10.42
C SER A 205 -12.03 -10.10 -10.54
N GLN A 206 -10.82 -10.12 -11.10
CA GLN A 206 -9.99 -11.32 -11.23
C GLN A 206 -9.45 -11.76 -9.87
N ALA A 207 -9.00 -10.82 -9.03
CA ALA A 207 -8.51 -11.12 -7.70
C ALA A 207 -9.62 -11.65 -6.78
N GLU A 208 -10.82 -11.10 -6.86
CA GLU A 208 -12.01 -11.60 -6.16
C GLU A 208 -12.38 -13.03 -6.60
N ARG A 209 -12.40 -13.29 -7.91
CA ARG A 209 -12.63 -14.63 -8.44
C ARG A 209 -11.54 -15.62 -8.04
N ALA A 210 -10.28 -15.19 -8.06
CA ALA A 210 -9.15 -16.00 -7.62
C ALA A 210 -9.30 -16.37 -6.14
N LEU A 211 -9.72 -15.44 -5.28
CA LEU A 211 -10.04 -15.71 -3.87
C LEU A 211 -11.14 -16.77 -3.74
N LEU A 212 -12.28 -16.59 -4.41
CA LEU A 212 -13.38 -17.56 -4.36
C LEU A 212 -12.92 -18.95 -4.85
N LYS A 213 -12.11 -19.00 -5.90
CA LYS A 213 -11.52 -20.24 -6.41
C LYS A 213 -10.59 -20.91 -5.40
N THR A 214 -9.70 -20.14 -4.75
CA THR A 214 -8.80 -20.69 -3.71
C THR A 214 -9.55 -21.23 -2.50
N MET A 215 -10.73 -20.68 -2.20
CA MET A 215 -11.60 -21.13 -1.11
C MET A 215 -12.53 -22.29 -1.51
N GLY A 216 -12.56 -22.68 -2.79
CA GLY A 216 -13.51 -23.68 -3.33
C GLY A 216 -14.96 -23.18 -3.45
N LEU A 217 -15.18 -21.87 -3.46
CA LEU A 217 -16.49 -21.21 -3.47
C LEU A 217 -16.93 -20.68 -4.85
N ASP A 218 -16.11 -20.85 -5.89
CA ASP A 218 -16.29 -20.28 -7.23
C ASP A 218 -17.50 -20.84 -8.02
N SER A 219 -17.98 -22.02 -7.64
CA SER A 219 -19.17 -22.64 -8.24
C SER A 219 -20.50 -22.10 -7.68
N VAL A 220 -20.49 -21.57 -6.46
CA VAL A 220 -21.70 -21.15 -5.73
C VAL A 220 -21.78 -19.63 -5.64
N HIS A 221 -20.65 -18.98 -5.42
CA HIS A 221 -20.58 -17.55 -5.16
C HIS A 221 -19.87 -16.83 -6.30
N SER A 222 -20.40 -15.67 -6.65
CA SER A 222 -19.83 -14.83 -7.72
C SER A 222 -19.20 -13.54 -7.20
N ARG A 223 -19.61 -13.10 -5.99
CA ARG A 223 -19.15 -11.88 -5.34
C ARG A 223 -19.05 -12.02 -3.82
N VAL A 224 -18.16 -11.26 -3.22
CA VAL A 224 -17.90 -11.21 -1.79
C VAL A 224 -17.58 -9.79 -1.32
N ALA A 225 -18.12 -9.38 -0.18
CA ALA A 225 -17.76 -8.11 0.44
C ALA A 225 -16.39 -8.21 1.11
N LEU A 226 -15.45 -7.41 0.63
CA LEU A 226 -14.10 -7.26 1.17
C LEU A 226 -13.97 -5.91 1.91
N PRO A 227 -13.06 -5.77 2.89
CA PRO A 227 -12.77 -4.46 3.49
C PRO A 227 -12.20 -3.49 2.46
N ASP A 228 -12.30 -2.19 2.77
CA ASP A 228 -11.85 -1.12 1.85
C ASP A 228 -10.34 -0.88 1.87
N ARG A 229 -9.64 -1.39 2.90
CA ARG A 229 -8.19 -1.22 3.05
C ARG A 229 -7.52 -2.47 3.58
N LEU A 230 -6.27 -2.67 3.17
CA LEU A 230 -5.38 -3.66 3.77
C LEU A 230 -5.15 -3.36 5.26
N PRO A 231 -4.96 -4.41 6.09
CA PRO A 231 -4.49 -4.23 7.45
C PRO A 231 -3.06 -3.67 7.44
N ASP A 232 -2.75 -2.83 8.43
CA ASP A 232 -1.36 -2.39 8.64
C ASP A 232 -0.46 -3.61 8.89
N THR A 233 0.71 -3.63 8.26
CA THR A 233 1.65 -4.75 8.37
C THR A 233 2.21 -4.87 9.78
N ALA A 234 2.55 -6.10 10.19
CA ALA A 234 3.10 -6.38 11.52
C ALA A 234 4.55 -5.88 11.68
N THR A 235 4.99 -5.84 12.93
CA THR A 235 6.34 -5.49 13.38
C THR A 235 7.40 -6.32 12.64
N PRO A 236 8.54 -5.72 12.25
CA PRO A 236 9.64 -6.46 11.64
C PRO A 236 10.12 -7.62 12.52
N MET A 237 10.24 -8.81 11.93
CA MET A 237 10.92 -9.95 12.57
C MET A 237 12.43 -9.72 12.61
N SER A 238 13.07 -9.99 13.75
CA SER A 238 14.52 -9.85 13.89
C SER A 238 15.30 -11.05 13.32
N ASP A 239 16.54 -10.83 12.87
CA ASP A 239 17.46 -11.89 12.45
C ASP A 239 17.63 -13.00 13.51
N THR A 240 17.69 -12.61 14.79
CA THR A 240 17.83 -13.55 15.91
C THR A 240 16.60 -14.41 16.06
N GLU A 241 15.40 -13.81 15.95
CA GLU A 241 14.14 -14.54 16.00
C GLU A 241 14.02 -15.52 14.84
N LEU A 242 14.37 -15.09 13.62
CA LEU A 242 14.41 -15.95 12.44
C LEU A 242 15.31 -17.17 12.66
N ARG A 243 16.57 -16.96 13.09
CA ARG A 243 17.53 -18.05 13.33
C ARG A 243 17.00 -19.03 14.39
N THR A 244 16.38 -18.51 15.44
CA THR A 244 15.79 -19.32 16.51
C THR A 244 14.68 -20.21 15.98
N ARG A 245 13.74 -19.64 15.22
CA ARG A 245 12.62 -20.39 14.61
C ARG A 245 13.11 -21.42 13.59
N LEU A 246 14.08 -21.05 12.75
CA LEU A 246 14.65 -21.95 11.74
C LEU A 246 15.34 -23.16 12.38
N ALA A 247 16.14 -22.95 13.43
CA ALA A 247 16.82 -24.01 14.15
C ALA A 247 15.83 -25.00 14.78
N ALA A 248 14.71 -24.51 15.32
CA ALA A 248 13.66 -25.34 15.92
C ALA A 248 13.03 -26.32 14.90
N ILE A 249 12.84 -25.89 13.66
CA ILE A 249 12.28 -26.71 12.58
C ILE A 249 13.32 -27.72 12.08
N GLN A 250 14.54 -27.24 11.80
CA GLN A 250 15.62 -28.05 11.23
C GLN A 250 16.04 -29.21 12.15
N GLY A 251 15.98 -29.01 13.47
CA GLY A 251 16.36 -30.04 14.45
C GLY A 251 15.51 -31.31 14.43
N ASN A 252 14.32 -31.27 13.83
CA ASN A 252 13.39 -32.41 13.79
C ASN A 252 13.25 -33.03 12.38
N LEU A 253 14.01 -32.55 11.38
CA LEU A 253 13.87 -32.96 9.97
C LEU A 253 15.05 -33.81 9.46
N PRO A 254 14.82 -34.75 8.53
CA PRO A 254 15.89 -35.42 7.81
C PRO A 254 16.81 -34.42 7.08
N LEU A 255 18.10 -34.75 6.92
CA LEU A 255 19.13 -33.83 6.40
C LEU A 255 18.76 -33.17 5.05
N ALA A 256 18.20 -33.93 4.11
CA ALA A 256 17.81 -33.40 2.81
C ALA A 256 16.69 -32.35 2.92
N GLN A 257 15.68 -32.62 3.76
CA GLN A 257 14.55 -31.72 4.00
C GLN A 257 14.97 -30.50 4.83
N SER A 258 15.88 -30.68 5.78
CA SER A 258 16.48 -29.59 6.57
C SER A 258 17.24 -28.59 5.69
N ARG A 259 18.03 -29.08 4.71
CA ARG A 259 18.72 -28.23 3.72
C ARG A 259 17.74 -27.45 2.85
N LYS A 260 16.70 -28.14 2.32
CA LYS A 260 15.66 -27.50 1.51
C LYS A 260 14.92 -26.42 2.29
N THR A 261 14.53 -26.71 3.53
CA THR A 261 13.86 -25.77 4.44
C THR A 261 14.76 -24.57 4.73
N GLY A 262 16.05 -24.78 4.97
CA GLY A 262 17.03 -23.70 5.18
C GLY A 262 17.15 -22.77 3.97
N ASN A 263 17.28 -23.33 2.76
CA ASN A 263 17.34 -22.54 1.53
C ASN A 263 16.07 -21.74 1.29
N ASN A 264 14.90 -22.37 1.45
CA ASN A 264 13.60 -21.69 1.32
C ASN A 264 13.46 -20.59 2.37
N ALA A 265 13.90 -20.81 3.62
CA ALA A 265 13.78 -19.83 4.70
C ALA A 265 14.65 -18.60 4.44
N MET A 266 15.88 -18.79 3.93
CA MET A 266 16.73 -17.68 3.54
C MET A 266 16.13 -16.87 2.40
N GLN A 267 15.55 -17.52 1.38
CA GLN A 267 14.89 -16.84 0.26
C GLN A 267 13.64 -16.09 0.72
N ALA A 268 12.77 -16.73 1.51
CA ALA A 268 11.57 -16.11 2.07
C ALA A 268 11.91 -14.91 2.95
N TYR A 269 12.95 -15.02 3.78
CA TYR A 269 13.37 -13.93 4.64
C TYR A 269 13.94 -12.75 3.84
N ALA A 270 14.77 -13.01 2.83
CA ALA A 270 15.27 -11.96 1.95
C ALA A 270 14.14 -11.21 1.23
N ALA A 271 13.15 -11.95 0.71
CA ALA A 271 11.97 -11.36 0.09
C ALA A 271 11.13 -10.55 1.08
N TYR A 272 10.91 -11.07 2.30
CA TYR A 272 10.19 -10.38 3.36
C TYR A 272 10.89 -9.08 3.79
N ALA A 273 12.18 -9.14 4.13
CA ALA A 273 12.95 -7.99 4.58
C ALA A 273 12.97 -6.88 3.52
N ALA A 274 13.21 -7.24 2.26
CA ALA A 274 13.23 -6.27 1.17
C ALA A 274 11.83 -5.69 0.89
N SER A 275 10.76 -6.49 0.95
CA SER A 275 9.39 -6.01 0.71
C SER A 275 8.93 -5.07 1.83
N LEU A 276 9.32 -5.38 3.07
CA LEU A 276 9.03 -4.55 4.24
C LEU A 276 9.78 -3.22 4.19
N ASP A 277 11.04 -3.22 3.77
CA ASP A 277 11.83 -2.00 3.57
C ASP A 277 11.19 -1.08 2.52
N VAL A 278 10.78 -1.64 1.36
CA VAL A 278 10.07 -0.88 0.32
C VAL A 278 8.75 -0.30 0.85
N TYR A 279 7.94 -1.11 1.55
CA TYR A 279 6.70 -0.63 2.15
C TYR A 279 6.94 0.49 3.17
N HIS A 280 7.96 0.36 4.03
CA HIS A 280 8.33 1.40 4.99
C HIS A 280 8.81 2.67 4.30
N GLY A 281 9.58 2.58 3.22
CA GLY A 281 9.96 3.73 2.40
C GLY A 281 8.76 4.46 1.81
N TYR A 282 7.77 3.72 1.28
CA TYR A 282 6.52 4.32 0.82
C TYR A 282 5.75 5.01 1.95
N ARG A 283 5.56 4.34 3.10
CA ARG A 283 4.79 4.86 4.24
C ARG A 283 5.46 6.06 4.91
N ASN A 284 6.77 5.98 5.14
CA ASN A 284 7.49 6.93 5.96
C ASN A 284 7.98 8.16 5.19
N ASP A 285 8.27 7.99 3.89
CA ASP A 285 8.87 9.04 3.07
C ASP A 285 7.95 9.44 1.92
N VAL A 286 7.63 8.51 1.02
CA VAL A 286 6.97 8.86 -0.26
C VAL A 286 5.55 9.39 -0.05
N LEU A 287 4.73 8.73 0.77
CA LEU A 287 3.35 9.14 1.03
C LEU A 287 3.29 10.45 1.81
N LYS A 288 4.18 10.65 2.79
CA LYS A 288 4.24 11.91 3.54
C LYS A 288 4.64 13.08 2.64
N GLN A 289 5.63 12.88 1.78
CA GLN A 289 6.01 13.91 0.81
C GLN A 289 4.89 14.19 -0.20
N ARG A 290 4.17 13.14 -0.63
CA ARG A 290 3.02 13.30 -1.53
C ARG A 290 1.89 14.10 -0.87
N GLU A 291 1.62 13.85 0.41
CA GLU A 291 0.63 14.59 1.19
C GLU A 291 1.04 16.05 1.33
N LEU A 292 2.28 16.34 1.72
CA LEU A 292 2.81 17.70 1.79
C LEU A 292 2.72 18.43 0.44
N ILE A 293 3.08 17.78 -0.67
CA ILE A 293 2.93 18.36 -2.01
C ILE A 293 1.47 18.72 -2.28
N GLY A 294 0.52 17.85 -1.93
CA GLY A 294 -0.91 18.12 -2.12
C GLY A 294 -1.41 19.30 -1.28
N GLU A 295 -1.01 19.37 -0.01
CA GLU A 295 -1.32 20.49 0.88
C GLU A 295 -0.77 21.81 0.34
N GLU A 296 0.52 21.85 -0.01
CA GLU A 296 1.17 23.04 -0.54
C GLU A 296 0.61 23.42 -1.92
N THR A 297 0.28 22.45 -2.77
CA THR A 297 -0.37 22.69 -4.08
C THR A 297 -1.72 23.37 -3.89
N GLN A 298 -2.52 22.93 -2.91
CA GLN A 298 -3.80 23.55 -2.59
C GLN A 298 -3.62 24.98 -2.05
N LEU A 299 -2.67 25.20 -1.15
CA LEU A 299 -2.37 26.54 -0.62
C LEU A 299 -1.91 27.49 -1.74
N ARG A 300 -1.03 27.03 -2.63
CA ARG A 300 -0.55 27.82 -3.76
C ARG A 300 -1.68 28.12 -4.75
N TYR A 301 -2.59 27.17 -4.99
CA TYR A 301 -3.75 27.40 -5.84
C TYR A 301 -4.66 28.49 -5.26
N ASN A 302 -5.00 28.39 -3.97
CA ASN A 302 -5.78 29.42 -3.27
C ASN A 302 -5.10 30.81 -3.31
N GLY A 303 -3.77 30.84 -3.25
CA GLY A 303 -2.96 32.05 -3.35
C GLY A 303 -2.73 32.57 -4.76
N MET A 304 -3.35 31.98 -5.79
CA MET A 304 -3.13 32.29 -7.21
C MET A 304 -1.67 32.08 -7.68
N LEU A 305 -0.91 31.25 -6.97
CA LEU A 305 0.48 30.88 -7.26
C LEU A 305 0.60 29.52 -7.96
N GLU A 306 -0.50 28.77 -8.02
CA GLU A 306 -0.62 27.52 -8.77
C GLU A 306 -1.88 27.54 -9.62
N SER A 307 -1.83 26.86 -10.75
CA SER A 307 -2.97 26.70 -11.63
C SER A 307 -3.85 25.53 -11.21
N VAL A 308 -5.12 25.55 -11.59
CA VAL A 308 -6.01 24.37 -11.50
C VAL A 308 -5.35 23.12 -12.11
N TRP A 309 -4.55 23.29 -13.15
CA TRP A 309 -3.87 22.19 -13.85
C TRP A 309 -2.79 21.55 -12.99
N GLY A 310 -2.09 22.34 -12.17
CA GLY A 310 -1.16 21.83 -11.18
C GLY A 310 -1.87 20.97 -10.14
N VAL A 311 -3.03 21.42 -9.65
CA VAL A 311 -3.89 20.64 -8.73
C VAL A 311 -4.32 19.31 -9.37
N LEU A 312 -4.77 19.33 -10.61
CA LEU A 312 -5.23 18.11 -11.31
C LEU A 312 -4.07 17.15 -11.63
N ALA A 313 -2.89 17.68 -11.96
CA ALA A 313 -1.68 16.89 -12.13
C ALA A 313 -1.25 16.23 -10.81
N ASP A 314 -1.34 16.96 -9.69
CA ASP A 314 -1.03 16.41 -8.36
C ASP A 314 -2.00 15.28 -7.97
N VAL A 315 -3.31 15.45 -8.18
CA VAL A 315 -4.29 14.38 -7.89
C VAL A 315 -3.95 13.07 -8.62
N LYS A 316 -3.54 13.16 -9.89
CA LYS A 316 -3.07 11.99 -10.65
C LYS A 316 -1.80 11.39 -10.06
N ALA A 317 -0.79 12.22 -9.78
CA ALA A 317 0.47 11.76 -9.19
C ALA A 317 0.25 11.10 -7.81
N ARG A 318 -0.67 11.65 -7.01
CA ARG A 318 -1.10 11.08 -5.73
C ARG A 318 -1.75 9.73 -5.90
N SER A 319 -2.71 9.58 -6.81
CA SER A 319 -3.36 8.29 -7.08
C SER A 319 -2.35 7.21 -7.46
N GLN A 320 -1.41 7.52 -8.37
CA GLN A 320 -0.33 6.60 -8.78
C GLN A 320 0.58 6.21 -7.60
N THR A 321 0.94 7.19 -6.76
CA THR A 321 1.76 6.95 -5.56
C THR A 321 1.02 6.06 -4.55
N VAL A 322 -0.28 6.29 -4.35
CA VAL A 322 -1.12 5.50 -3.45
C VAL A 322 -1.26 4.07 -3.95
N VAL A 323 -1.49 3.86 -5.26
CA VAL A 323 -1.54 2.50 -5.85
C VAL A 323 -0.21 1.77 -5.65
N ALA A 324 0.92 2.42 -5.90
CA ALA A 324 2.23 1.82 -5.69
C ALA A 324 2.51 1.49 -4.20
N ALA A 325 2.04 2.32 -3.28
CA ALA A 325 2.14 2.04 -1.84
C ALA A 325 1.25 0.87 -1.41
N ILE A 326 0.05 0.74 -1.98
CA ILE A 326 -0.85 -0.41 -1.76
C ILE A 326 -0.19 -1.70 -2.27
N ASP A 327 0.44 -1.65 -3.45
CA ASP A 327 1.18 -2.80 -4.00
C ASP A 327 2.36 -3.18 -3.08
N ALA A 328 3.13 -2.22 -2.60
CA ALA A 328 4.22 -2.48 -1.65
C ALA A 328 3.72 -3.11 -0.33
N GLN A 329 2.59 -2.62 0.20
CA GLN A 329 1.96 -3.18 1.41
C GLN A 329 1.48 -4.62 1.17
N ARG A 330 0.83 -4.87 0.03
CA ARG A 330 0.39 -6.21 -0.39
C ARG A 330 1.58 -7.17 -0.44
N ASP A 331 2.65 -6.76 -1.10
CA ASP A 331 3.84 -7.59 -1.31
C ASP A 331 4.53 -7.92 0.02
N ALA A 332 4.63 -6.95 0.94
CA ALA A 332 5.12 -7.18 2.30
C ALA A 332 4.26 -8.20 3.07
N LEU A 333 2.94 -8.10 3.01
CA LEU A 333 2.01 -9.04 3.68
C LEU A 333 2.05 -10.45 3.07
N ILE A 334 2.23 -10.57 1.76
CA ILE A 334 2.40 -11.85 1.07
C ILE A 334 3.74 -12.48 1.47
N ALA A 335 4.83 -11.72 1.43
CA ALA A 335 6.15 -12.21 1.81
C ALA A 335 6.21 -12.62 3.29
N GLU A 336 5.51 -11.90 4.17
CA GLU A 336 5.32 -12.29 5.57
C GLU A 336 4.62 -13.65 5.67
N THR A 337 3.55 -13.84 4.90
CA THR A 337 2.78 -15.10 4.87
C THR A 337 3.64 -16.27 4.37
N ASP A 338 4.42 -16.06 3.30
CA ASP A 338 5.33 -17.07 2.76
C ASP A 338 6.44 -17.43 3.76
N LEU A 339 7.02 -16.43 4.44
CA LEU A 339 8.02 -16.66 5.47
C LEU A 339 7.44 -17.45 6.65
N GLN A 340 6.25 -17.08 7.14
CA GLN A 340 5.56 -17.84 8.18
C GLN A 340 5.31 -19.27 7.74
N TRP A 341 4.91 -19.49 6.48
CA TRP A 341 4.66 -20.83 5.95
C TRP A 341 5.91 -21.70 5.91
N VAL A 342 7.02 -21.14 5.40
CA VAL A 342 8.31 -21.84 5.35
C VAL A 342 8.81 -22.15 6.76
N LEU A 343 8.56 -21.24 7.72
CA LEU A 343 8.85 -21.48 9.14
C LEU A 343 7.91 -22.50 9.81
N GLN A 344 6.97 -23.09 9.08
CA GLN A 344 6.22 -24.28 9.49
C GLN A 344 6.61 -25.52 8.67
N GLY A 345 7.66 -25.44 7.85
CA GLY A 345 8.08 -26.53 6.93
C GLY A 345 7.32 -26.55 5.60
N GLY A 346 6.51 -25.53 5.32
CA GLY A 346 5.82 -25.35 4.05
C GLY A 346 6.75 -24.93 2.91
N GLN A 347 6.19 -24.96 1.69
CA GLN A 347 6.92 -24.54 0.49
C GLN A 347 6.00 -23.69 -0.41
N PRO A 348 6.22 -22.37 -0.45
CA PRO A 348 5.62 -21.50 -1.46
C PRO A 348 5.98 -21.93 -2.88
N ASP A 349 5.00 -21.83 -3.78
CA ASP A 349 5.20 -22.09 -5.22
C ASP A 349 6.16 -21.05 -5.84
N ALA A 350 6.08 -19.81 -5.36
CA ALA A 350 6.97 -18.71 -5.71
C ALA A 350 7.06 -17.73 -4.54
N PHE A 351 8.21 -17.06 -4.42
CA PHE A 351 8.40 -15.95 -3.49
C PHE A 351 8.14 -14.61 -4.18
N VAL A 352 7.83 -13.58 -3.39
CA VAL A 352 7.66 -12.21 -3.88
C VAL A 352 8.93 -11.73 -4.57
N ALA A 353 8.77 -11.17 -5.78
CA ALA A 353 9.83 -10.54 -6.55
C ALA A 353 9.58 -9.03 -6.62
N LEU A 354 10.52 -8.24 -6.09
CA LEU A 354 10.42 -6.78 -6.07
C LEU A 354 10.89 -6.21 -7.40
N GLY A 355 9.95 -6.00 -8.32
CA GLY A 355 10.26 -5.48 -9.65
C GLY A 355 9.24 -5.91 -10.70
N GLY A 356 8.05 -5.33 -10.66
CA GLY A 356 7.18 -5.22 -11.83
C GLY A 356 6.50 -6.51 -12.29
N GLY A 357 5.34 -6.79 -11.67
CA GLY A 357 4.27 -7.61 -12.22
C GLY A 357 4.47 -9.12 -12.06
N GLU A 358 3.40 -9.80 -11.65
CA GLU A 358 3.20 -11.23 -11.91
C GLU A 358 3.27 -11.45 -13.44
N GLN A 359 4.48 -11.56 -13.99
CA GLN A 359 4.67 -12.42 -15.14
C GLN A 359 4.47 -13.82 -14.59
N ALA A 360 3.22 -14.27 -14.70
CA ALA A 360 2.84 -15.66 -14.57
C ALA A 360 3.94 -16.49 -15.24
N THR A 361 4.71 -17.20 -14.42
CA THR A 361 5.45 -18.37 -14.86
C THR A 361 4.40 -19.40 -15.25
N ALA A 362 3.82 -19.20 -16.44
CA ALA A 362 3.22 -20.29 -17.18
C ALA A 362 4.32 -21.33 -17.30
N ALA A 363 4.17 -22.41 -16.53
CA ALA A 363 4.96 -23.61 -16.69
C ALA A 363 4.88 -24.00 -18.16
N ALA A 364 5.97 -23.73 -18.89
CA ALA A 364 6.20 -24.35 -20.19
C ALA A 364 6.47 -25.82 -19.91
N GLY A 365 5.44 -26.63 -20.11
CA GLY A 365 5.60 -28.08 -20.21
C GLY A 365 6.47 -28.40 -21.41
N HIS A 366 7.50 -29.21 -21.17
CA HIS A 366 8.05 -30.16 -22.13
C HIS A 366 8.35 -31.46 -21.40
#